data_AF-A0A183L214-F1
#
_entry.id   AF-A0A183L214-F1
#
_cell.length_a   1.000
_cell.length_b   1.000
_cell.length_c   1.000
_cell.angle_alpha   90.00
_cell.angle_beta   90.00
_cell.angle_gamma   90.00
#
_symmetry.space_group_name_H-M   'P 1'
#
loop_
_entity.id
_entity.type
_entity.pdbx_description
1 polymer ?
#
loop_
_entity_poly.entity_id
_entity_poly.type
_entity_poly.pdbx_seq_one_letter_code
_entity_poly.pdbx_strand_id
1 'polypeptide(L)'
;MVSENESLPEFQRIGRLEFELDIDEQSVILEKTKEEVNQLRKEINLRNLAKQFTWQVIKSQCWDEMFVKGRCLKAFNLPIQVTNYPLKNITNSEKQLINTVIARMKIIHATAKERELLSSHLFQSNILKKPSQEQKEEVDEEEETEQSINRILLGSTGTCGF
;
A
#
# COMPACT_ATOMS: atom_id res chain seq x y z
N MET A 1 19.25 54.68 39.81
CA MET A 1 19.26 53.31 40.38
C MET A 1 20.18 53.18 41.59
N VAL A 2 21.52 53.15 41.47
CA VAL A 2 22.39 53.04 42.67
C VAL A 2 22.30 54.27 43.58
N SER A 3 22.25 55.47 43.00
CA SER A 3 22.05 56.73 43.73
C SER A 3 20.70 56.85 44.45
N GLU A 4 19.68 56.13 43.97
CA GLU A 4 18.34 56.10 44.57
C GLU A 4 18.28 55.07 45.72
N ASN A 5 19.15 54.06 45.73
CA ASN A 5 19.26 53.08 46.81
C ASN A 5 20.04 53.65 48.01
N GLU A 6 21.03 54.52 47.76
CA GLU A 6 21.80 55.16 48.83
C GLU A 6 20.98 56.19 49.62
N SER A 7 19.92 56.77 49.03
CA SER A 7 19.01 57.69 49.71
C SER A 7 17.95 57.00 50.58
N LEU A 8 17.82 55.67 50.48
CA LEU A 8 16.88 54.89 51.29
C LEU A 8 17.46 54.54 52.67
N PRO A 9 16.59 54.40 53.69
CA PRO A 9 17.00 53.93 55.00
C PRO A 9 17.55 52.50 54.93
N GLU A 10 18.48 52.18 55.83
CA GLU A 10 19.35 51.00 55.74
C GLU A 10 18.60 49.65 55.65
N PHE A 11 17.41 49.56 56.25
CA PHE A 11 16.56 48.36 56.17
C PHE A 11 15.83 48.18 54.83
N GLN A 12 15.78 49.22 53.99
CA GLN A 12 15.22 49.20 52.63
C GLN A 12 16.32 49.22 51.56
N ARG A 13 17.59 49.38 51.96
CA ARG A 13 18.72 49.43 51.07
C ARG A 13 19.06 48.01 50.61
N ILE A 14 19.12 47.82 49.31
CA ILE A 14 19.54 46.59 48.64
C ILE A 14 21.09 46.53 48.67
N GLY A 15 21.67 45.34 48.82
CA GLY A 15 23.12 45.16 48.88
C GLY A 15 23.81 45.52 47.56
N ARG A 16 25.07 45.98 47.59
CA ARG A 16 25.81 46.31 46.34
C ARG A 16 25.93 45.13 45.38
N LEU A 17 26.16 43.92 45.91
CA LEU A 17 26.24 42.69 45.12
C LEU A 17 24.89 42.29 44.51
N GLU A 18 23.79 42.76 45.06
CA GLU A 18 22.43 42.54 44.52
C GLU A 18 22.11 43.53 43.38
N PHE A 19 22.89 44.61 43.24
CA PHE A 19 22.83 45.55 42.12
C PHE A 19 23.69 45.15 40.92
N GLU A 20 24.76 44.38 41.15
CA GLU A 20 25.69 43.94 40.12
C GLU A 20 25.08 42.77 39.35
N LEU A 21 24.63 43.06 38.13
CA LEU A 21 24.21 42.04 37.18
C LEU A 21 25.47 41.39 36.58
N ASP A 22 25.56 40.07 36.67
CA ASP A 22 26.57 39.30 35.94
C ASP A 22 26.19 39.22 34.46
N ILE A 23 26.65 40.23 33.70
CA ILE A 23 26.38 40.37 32.27
C ILE A 23 27.06 39.24 31.49
N ASP A 24 28.22 38.76 31.96
CA ASP A 24 29.00 37.74 31.28
C ASP A 24 28.30 36.38 31.38
N GLU A 25 27.86 35.98 32.58
CA GLU A 25 27.07 34.75 32.76
C GLU A 25 25.74 34.82 31.98
N GLN A 26 25.06 35.98 32.03
CA GLN A 26 23.82 36.18 31.28
C GLN A 26 24.05 36.01 29.77
N SER A 27 25.15 36.54 29.24
CA SER A 27 25.49 36.41 27.81
C SER A 27 25.72 34.94 27.42
N VAL A 28 26.44 34.18 28.25
CA VAL A 28 26.70 32.75 28.04
C VAL A 28 25.41 31.93 28.05
N ILE A 29 24.48 32.23 28.99
CA ILE A 29 23.18 31.56 29.04
C ILE A 29 22.36 31.89 27.79
N LEU A 30 22.37 33.15 27.34
CA LEU A 30 21.67 33.56 26.13
C LEU A 30 22.24 32.92 24.86
N GLU A 31 23.55 32.73 24.78
CA GLU A 31 24.18 32.04 23.65
C GLU A 31 23.83 30.56 23.62
N LYS A 32 23.95 29.86 24.76
CA LYS A 32 23.57 28.45 24.89
C LYS A 32 22.10 28.22 24.53
N THR A 33 21.21 29.04 25.06
CA THR A 33 19.77 28.93 24.77
C THR A 33 19.46 29.22 23.31
N LYS A 34 20.13 30.20 22.67
CA LYS A 34 20.00 30.44 21.22
C LYS A 34 20.47 29.24 20.40
N GLU A 35 21.59 28.61 20.78
CA GLU A 35 22.10 27.42 20.12
C GLU A 35 21.11 26.26 20.22
N GLU A 36 20.60 25.96 21.42
CA GLU A 36 19.61 24.91 21.64
C GLU A 36 18.33 25.15 20.83
N VAL A 37 17.79 26.38 20.85
CA VAL A 37 16.61 26.75 20.06
C VAL A 37 16.88 26.58 18.57
N ASN A 38 18.06 26.97 18.10
CA ASN A 38 18.43 26.81 16.70
C ASN A 38 18.59 25.34 16.30
N GLN A 39 19.15 24.50 17.17
CA GLN A 39 19.24 23.06 16.95
C GLN A 39 17.84 22.43 16.87
N LEU A 40 16.98 22.73 17.84
CA LEU A 40 15.60 22.24 17.86
C LEU A 40 14.81 22.69 16.62
N ARG A 41 14.96 23.95 16.20
CA ARG A 41 14.35 24.45 14.96
C ARG A 41 14.84 23.70 13.73
N LYS A 42 16.14 23.43 13.61
CA LYS A 42 16.70 22.62 12.51
C LYS A 42 16.11 21.22 12.50
N GLU A 43 15.99 20.58 13.66
CA GLU A 43 15.41 19.25 13.79
C GLU A 43 13.93 19.21 13.39
N ILE A 44 13.14 20.19 13.85
CA ILE A 44 11.73 20.34 13.47
C ILE A 44 11.60 20.53 11.95
N ASN A 45 12.44 21.39 11.36
CA ASN A 45 12.42 21.64 9.93
C ASN A 45 12.76 20.38 9.12
N LEU A 46 13.78 19.61 9.55
CA LEU A 46 14.14 18.35 8.91
C LEU A 46 13.00 17.33 8.97
N ARG A 47 12.35 17.21 10.13
CA ARG A 47 11.19 16.33 10.32
C ARG A 47 10.00 16.75 9.46
N ASN A 48 9.74 18.05 9.35
CA ASN A 48 8.68 18.58 8.50
C ASN A 48 8.98 18.33 7.01
N LEU A 49 10.24 18.50 6.60
CA LEU A 49 10.68 18.22 5.23
C LEU A 49 10.49 16.74 4.89
N ALA A 50 10.86 15.83 5.79
CA ALA A 50 10.63 14.40 5.61
C ALA A 50 9.13 14.07 5.44
N LYS A 51 8.27 14.64 6.29
CA LYS A 51 6.81 14.47 6.18
C LYS A 51 6.28 15.01 4.86
N GLN A 52 6.75 16.18 4.43
CA GLN A 52 6.34 16.80 3.17
C GLN A 52 6.74 15.93 1.98
N PHE A 53 7.95 15.38 1.98
CA PHE A 53 8.40 14.44 0.97
C PHE A 53 7.52 13.20 0.91
N THR A 54 7.27 12.55 2.06
CA THR A 54 6.38 11.38 2.12
C THR A 54 4.99 11.70 1.60
N TRP A 55 4.42 12.84 2.00
CA TRP A 55 3.12 13.28 1.51
C TRP A 55 3.11 13.50 -0.01
N GLN A 56 4.15 14.12 -0.56
CA GLN A 56 4.28 14.34 -2.01
C GLN A 56 4.33 13.01 -2.76
N VAL A 57 5.12 12.04 -2.30
CA VAL A 57 5.23 10.72 -2.94
C VAL A 57 3.89 9.98 -2.90
N ILE A 58 3.21 9.96 -1.74
CA ILE A 58 1.90 9.32 -1.62
C ILE A 58 0.90 10.01 -2.54
N LYS A 59 0.84 11.34 -2.54
CA LYS A 59 -0.07 12.10 -3.38
C LYS A 59 0.21 11.85 -4.87
N SER A 60 1.47 11.85 -5.29
CA SER A 60 1.80 11.66 -6.70
C SER A 60 1.40 10.27 -7.18
N GLN A 61 1.77 9.23 -6.43
CA GLN A 61 1.54 7.84 -6.82
C GLN A 61 0.09 7.40 -6.66
N CYS A 62 -0.54 7.76 -5.53
CA CYS A 62 -1.88 7.30 -5.18
C CYS A 62 -3.00 8.26 -5.60
N TRP A 63 -2.69 9.50 -5.97
CA TRP A 63 -3.67 10.44 -6.47
C TRP A 63 -3.30 10.93 -7.86
N ASP A 64 -2.25 11.73 -8.03
CA ASP A 64 -2.01 12.49 -9.26
C ASP A 64 -1.87 11.59 -10.50
N GLU A 65 -1.16 10.46 -10.40
CA GLU A 65 -0.97 9.48 -11.49
C GLU A 65 -2.23 8.69 -11.88
N MET A 66 -3.30 8.74 -11.08
CA MET A 66 -4.53 8.01 -11.38
C MET A 66 -5.32 8.67 -12.52
N PHE A 67 -5.71 7.90 -13.52
CA PHE A 67 -6.61 8.33 -14.58
C PHE A 67 -8.06 8.45 -14.08
N VAL A 68 -8.51 7.46 -13.30
CA VAL A 68 -9.81 7.48 -12.62
C VAL A 68 -9.56 7.62 -11.13
N LYS A 69 -9.95 8.76 -10.54
CA LYS A 69 -9.87 8.97 -9.09
C LYS A 69 -10.95 8.14 -8.37
N GLY A 70 -10.63 7.71 -7.16
CA GLY A 70 -11.59 7.04 -6.28
C GLY A 70 -12.68 8.00 -5.83
N ARG A 71 -13.93 7.57 -6.00
CA ARG A 71 -15.15 8.28 -5.64
C ARG A 71 -16.13 7.26 -5.07
N CYS A 72 -16.98 7.73 -4.17
CA CYS A 72 -18.05 6.91 -3.64
C CYS A 72 -19.36 7.68 -3.63
N LEU A 73 -20.46 6.97 -3.89
CA LEU A 73 -21.81 7.44 -3.68
C LEU A 73 -22.31 6.80 -2.40
N LYS A 74 -22.65 7.63 -1.42
CA LYS A 74 -23.17 7.20 -0.13
C LYS A 74 -24.65 7.55 -0.06
N ALA A 75 -25.49 6.58 0.33
CA ALA A 75 -26.88 6.85 0.60
C ALA A 75 -27.03 7.68 1.91
N PHE A 76 -27.96 8.64 1.94
CA PHE A 76 -28.14 9.53 3.09
C PHE A 76 -28.69 8.80 4.32
N ASN A 77 -29.69 7.95 4.11
CA ASN A 77 -30.45 7.30 5.18
C ASN A 77 -30.25 5.79 5.23
N LEU A 78 -29.39 5.23 4.37
CA LEU A 78 -29.06 3.80 4.36
C LEU A 78 -27.54 3.65 4.45
N PRO A 79 -27.03 2.58 5.09
CA PRO A 79 -25.60 2.29 5.17
C PRO A 79 -25.09 1.66 3.86
N ILE A 80 -25.47 2.22 2.72
CA ILE A 80 -25.09 1.73 1.40
C ILE A 80 -24.08 2.71 0.81
N GLN A 81 -22.94 2.17 0.39
CA GLN A 81 -21.90 2.92 -0.30
C GLN A 81 -21.47 2.17 -1.55
N VAL A 82 -21.51 2.85 -2.69
CA VAL A 82 -21.02 2.32 -3.96
C VAL A 82 -19.75 3.08 -4.32
N THR A 83 -18.62 2.37 -4.41
CA THR A 83 -17.33 2.92 -4.80
C THR A 83 -17.00 2.54 -6.23
N ASN A 84 -16.31 3.42 -6.96
CA ASN A 84 -15.61 3.00 -8.17
C ASN A 84 -14.21 2.46 -7.81
N TYR A 85 -13.67 1.60 -8.68
CA TYR A 85 -12.27 1.18 -8.56
C TYR A 85 -11.37 2.23 -9.22
N PRO A 86 -10.41 2.82 -8.50
CA PRO A 86 -9.57 3.85 -9.07
C PRO A 86 -8.47 3.20 -9.93
N LEU A 87 -8.24 3.76 -11.11
CA LEU A 87 -7.37 3.16 -12.13
C LEU A 87 -6.21 4.08 -12.48
N LYS A 88 -5.02 3.49 -12.58
CA LYS A 88 -3.82 4.17 -13.07
C LYS A 88 -3.89 4.34 -14.59
N ASN A 89 -3.23 5.37 -15.11
CA ASN A 89 -3.10 5.52 -16.55
C ASN A 89 -2.23 4.39 -17.12
N ILE A 90 -2.78 3.61 -18.06
CA ILE A 90 -2.07 2.50 -18.69
C ILE A 90 -1.28 3.04 -19.87
N THR A 91 0.02 2.79 -19.89
CA THR A 91 0.91 3.20 -20.98
C THR A 91 0.60 2.43 -22.27
N ASN A 92 1.01 2.97 -23.41
CA ASN A 92 0.72 2.31 -24.70
C ASN A 92 1.40 0.93 -24.83
N SER A 93 2.59 0.75 -24.26
CA SER A 93 3.28 -0.55 -24.21
C SER A 93 2.52 -1.57 -23.38
N GLU A 94 2.04 -1.19 -22.20
CA GLU A 94 1.22 -2.05 -21.34
C GLU A 94 -0.11 -2.43 -22.02
N LYS A 95 -0.76 -1.48 -22.71
CA LYS A 95 -1.97 -1.78 -23.50
C LYS A 95 -1.70 -2.83 -24.57
N GLN A 96 -0.58 -2.72 -25.27
CA GLN A 96 -0.19 -3.72 -26.27
C GLN A 96 0.02 -5.09 -25.63
N LEU A 97 0.74 -5.16 -24.50
CA LEU A 97 0.94 -6.40 -23.76
C LEU A 97 -0.38 -7.02 -23.28
N ILE A 98 -1.30 -6.22 -22.74
CA ILE A 98 -2.62 -6.71 -22.33
C ILE A 98 -3.37 -7.28 -23.55
N ASN A 99 -3.32 -6.60 -24.69
CA ASN A 99 -3.98 -7.07 -25.91
C ASN A 99 -3.38 -8.37 -26.44
N THR A 100 -2.05 -8.55 -26.38
CA THR A 100 -1.42 -9.81 -26.79
C THR A 100 -1.81 -10.96 -25.87
N VAL A 101 -1.86 -10.74 -24.57
CA VAL A 101 -2.33 -11.73 -23.58
C VAL A 101 -3.79 -12.09 -23.84
N ILE A 102 -4.67 -11.11 -24.03
CA ILE A 102 -6.09 -11.33 -24.34
C ILE A 102 -6.25 -12.14 -25.63
N ALA A 103 -5.51 -11.81 -26.68
CA ALA A 103 -5.56 -12.55 -27.94
C ALA A 103 -5.13 -14.01 -27.75
N ARG A 104 -4.03 -14.23 -27.01
CA ARG A 104 -3.55 -15.59 -26.69
C ARG A 104 -4.57 -16.38 -25.87
N MET A 105 -5.18 -15.77 -24.86
CA MET A 105 -6.22 -16.41 -24.06
C MET A 105 -7.43 -16.81 -24.90
N LYS A 106 -7.87 -15.97 -25.84
CA LYS A 106 -8.97 -16.29 -26.75
C LYS A 106 -8.66 -17.52 -27.60
N ILE A 107 -7.43 -17.62 -28.13
CA ILE A 107 -6.99 -18.78 -28.92
C ILE A 107 -6.97 -20.04 -28.06
N ILE A 108 -6.41 -19.97 -26.85
CA ILE A 108 -6.37 -21.10 -25.91
C ILE A 108 -7.79 -21.56 -25.57
N HIS A 109 -8.70 -20.64 -25.28
CA HIS A 109 -10.08 -20.98 -24.96
C HIS A 109 -10.82 -21.61 -26.15
N ALA A 110 -10.65 -21.06 -27.37
CA ALA A 110 -11.25 -21.62 -28.57
C ALA A 110 -10.73 -23.04 -28.86
N THR A 111 -9.41 -23.24 -28.82
CA THR A 111 -8.78 -24.55 -29.03
C THR A 111 -9.16 -25.58 -27.97
N ALA A 112 -9.30 -25.17 -26.69
CA ALA A 112 -9.78 -26.04 -25.63
C ALA A 112 -11.23 -26.51 -25.90
N LYS A 113 -12.11 -25.57 -26.29
CA LYS A 113 -13.49 -25.88 -26.66
C LYS A 113 -13.57 -26.83 -27.86
N GLU A 114 -12.75 -26.61 -28.89
CA GLU A 114 -12.69 -27.50 -30.05
C GLU A 114 -12.18 -28.89 -29.68
N ARG A 115 -11.16 -29.00 -28.82
CA ARG A 115 -10.66 -30.30 -28.33
C ARG A 115 -11.73 -31.05 -27.54
N GLU A 116 -12.48 -30.38 -26.69
CA GLU A 116 -13.58 -30.97 -25.94
C GLU A 116 -14.68 -31.49 -26.87
N LEU A 117 -15.07 -30.69 -27.88
CA LEU A 117 -16.03 -31.10 -28.90
C LEU A 117 -15.54 -32.32 -29.70
N LEU A 118 -14.29 -32.31 -30.16
CA LEU A 118 -13.70 -33.44 -30.87
C LEU A 118 -13.65 -34.70 -30.02
N SER A 119 -13.26 -34.58 -28.74
CA SER A 119 -13.27 -35.70 -27.79
C SER A 119 -14.67 -36.29 -27.63
N SER A 120 -15.69 -35.44 -27.46
CA SER A 120 -17.09 -35.88 -27.34
C SER A 120 -17.61 -36.59 -28.60
N HIS A 121 -17.25 -36.10 -29.80
CA HIS A 121 -17.64 -36.68 -31.07
C HIS A 121 -16.92 -38.02 -31.33
N LEU A 122 -15.63 -38.11 -31.00
CA LEU A 122 -14.87 -39.35 -31.08
C LEU A 122 -15.44 -40.42 -30.13
N PHE A 123 -15.81 -40.03 -28.91
CA PHE A 123 -16.48 -40.91 -27.95
C PHE A 123 -17.82 -41.44 -28.48
N GLN A 124 -18.67 -40.59 -29.07
CA GLN A 124 -19.92 -41.02 -29.71
C GLN A 124 -19.69 -41.96 -30.90
N SER A 125 -18.69 -41.70 -31.74
CA SER A 125 -18.37 -42.54 -32.90
C SER A 125 -17.83 -43.92 -32.51
N ASN A 126 -17.14 -44.02 -31.37
CA ASN A 126 -16.63 -45.29 -30.84
C ASN A 126 -17.74 -46.15 -30.20
N ILE A 127 -18.79 -45.52 -29.65
CA ILE A 127 -19.98 -46.24 -29.15
C ILE A 127 -20.77 -46.91 -30.30
N LEU A 128 -20.72 -46.33 -31.51
CA LEU A 128 -21.40 -46.88 -32.69
C LEU A 128 -20.64 -48.02 -33.40
N LYS A 129 -19.34 -48.21 -33.07
CA LYS A 129 -18.51 -49.33 -33.57
C LYS A 129 -18.33 -50.40 -32.50
N LYS A 130 -19.40 -51.13 -32.18
CA LYS A 130 -19.30 -52.36 -31.40
C LYS A 130 -19.52 -53.56 -32.32
N PRO A 131 -18.48 -54.31 -32.75
CA PRO A 131 -18.62 -55.73 -32.99
C PRO A 131 -18.46 -56.46 -31.66
N SER A 132 -19.35 -57.42 -31.44
CA SER A 132 -19.32 -58.40 -30.37
C SER A 132 -17.97 -59.10 -30.31
N GLN A 133 -17.34 -59.16 -29.14
CA GLN A 133 -16.95 -60.43 -28.52
C GLN A 133 -16.44 -60.20 -27.10
N GLU A 134 -16.97 -61.06 -26.23
CA GLU A 134 -16.66 -61.22 -24.83
C GLU A 134 -15.23 -61.77 -24.68
N GLN A 135 -14.45 -61.21 -23.77
CA GLN A 135 -13.51 -61.97 -22.95
C GLN A 135 -13.25 -61.16 -21.68
N LYS A 136 -13.67 -61.76 -20.56
CA LYS A 136 -13.34 -61.39 -19.19
C LYS A 136 -11.98 -62.01 -18.88
N GLU A 137 -11.06 -61.22 -18.34
CA GLU A 137 -9.91 -61.64 -17.52
C GLU A 137 -9.45 -60.36 -16.80
N GLU A 138 -9.92 -60.20 -15.57
CA GLU A 138 -9.19 -60.45 -14.30
C GLU A 138 -8.48 -59.18 -13.77
N VAL A 139 -9.08 -58.70 -12.68
CA VAL A 139 -8.55 -57.91 -11.54
C VAL A 139 -7.16 -58.46 -11.14
N ASP A 140 -6.10 -57.70 -10.92
CA ASP A 140 -5.85 -56.71 -9.86
C ASP A 140 -4.49 -56.05 -10.14
N GLU A 141 -4.32 -54.77 -9.76
CA GLU A 141 -3.19 -54.26 -8.96
C GLU A 141 -3.30 -52.73 -8.88
N GLU A 142 -3.63 -52.27 -7.67
CA GLU A 142 -3.69 -50.88 -7.26
C GLU A 142 -2.27 -50.31 -7.17
N GLU A 143 -1.89 -49.41 -8.09
CA GLU A 143 -0.76 -48.51 -7.90
C GLU A 143 -1.29 -47.10 -7.59
N GLU A 144 -1.19 -46.73 -6.31
CA GLU A 144 -1.42 -45.38 -5.81
C GLU A 144 -0.45 -44.40 -6.48
N THR A 145 -0.90 -43.72 -7.54
CA THR A 145 -0.19 -42.57 -8.09
C THR A 145 -0.53 -41.34 -7.26
N GLU A 146 0.42 -40.94 -6.41
CA GLU A 146 0.36 -39.68 -5.67
C GLU A 146 0.14 -38.51 -6.64
N GLN A 147 -1.10 -38.05 -6.73
CA GLN A 147 -1.45 -36.85 -7.46
C GLN A 147 -0.84 -35.66 -6.71
N SER A 148 0.28 -35.15 -7.23
CA SER A 148 0.85 -33.88 -6.78
C SER A 148 -0.16 -32.75 -7.05
N ILE A 149 -0.99 -32.45 -6.05
CA ILE A 149 -1.92 -31.33 -6.08
C ILE A 149 -1.08 -30.05 -6.12
N ASN A 150 -0.90 -29.49 -7.32
CA ASN A 150 -0.32 -28.17 -7.50
C ASN A 150 -1.25 -27.12 -6.87
N ARG A 151 -0.99 -26.78 -5.60
CA ARG A 151 -1.72 -25.77 -4.80
C ARG A 151 -1.61 -24.33 -5.32
N ILE A 152 -0.90 -24.10 -6.43
CA ILE A 152 -0.67 -22.76 -7.01
C ILE A 152 -1.97 -22.16 -7.62
N LEU A 153 -2.99 -22.99 -7.93
CA LEU A 153 -4.26 -22.53 -8.49
C LEU A 153 -5.36 -22.23 -7.44
N LEU A 154 -5.12 -22.48 -6.15
CA LEU A 154 -5.99 -21.99 -5.08
C LEU A 154 -5.61 -20.55 -4.72
N GLY A 155 -5.76 -19.66 -5.71
CA GLY A 155 -5.77 -18.22 -5.47
C GLY A 155 -6.87 -17.90 -4.47
N SER A 156 -6.49 -17.28 -3.37
CA SER A 156 -7.33 -16.98 -2.22
C SER A 156 -8.69 -16.38 -2.61
N THR A 157 -9.78 -17.09 -2.37
CA THR A 157 -11.08 -16.46 -2.09
C THR A 157 -11.06 -15.95 -0.65
N GLY A 158 -10.12 -15.04 -0.38
CA GLY A 158 -10.11 -14.28 0.86
C GLY A 158 -11.30 -13.33 0.82
N THR A 159 -12.38 -13.71 1.49
CA THR A 159 -13.44 -12.79 1.87
C THR A 159 -12.79 -11.67 2.68
N CYS A 160 -12.65 -10.50 2.07
CA CYS A 160 -12.23 -9.30 2.77
C CYS A 160 -13.40 -8.89 3.68
N GLY A 161 -13.35 -9.30 4.94
CA GLY A 161 -14.23 -8.81 5.98
C GLY A 161 -13.85 -7.37 6.32
N PHE A 162 -14.84 -6.48 6.28
CA PHE A 162 -14.81 -5.19 6.96
C PHE A 162 -15.27 -5.38 8.41
#